data_AF-A0A820NNR4-F1
#
_entry.id   AF-A0A820NNR4-F1
#
_cell.length_a   1.000
_cell.length_b   1.000
_cell.length_c   1.000
_cell.angle_alpha   90.00
_cell.angle_beta   90.00
_cell.angle_gamma   90.00
#
_symmetry.space_group_name_H-M   'P 1'
#
loop_
_entity.id
_entity.type
_entity.pdbx_description
1 polymer ?
#
loop_
_entity_poly.entity_id
_entity_poly.type
_entity_poly.pdbx_seq_one_letter_code
_entity_poly.pdbx_strand_id
1 'polypeptide(L)'
;HAMLSHEGLPPERETLEYAWQMEIVLGKVSARLTTIQMEKVLGFVKNFYLQIMEDEYTLIRSPVMDKTKWIEKFKYDVLRFSLDSIDVSLIEIGNAVHAQVAPIRLCMCNMHTHSCNESLTLKVGAIQVRQLLRLYPGSWLEAGSIQIPELRINA
;
A
#
# COMPACT_ATOMS: atom_id res chain seq x y z
N HIS A 1 3.60 -28.29 1.93
CA HIS A 1 2.54 -27.97 2.92
C HIS A 1 3.24 -27.63 4.22
N ALA A 2 3.49 -26.34 4.46
CA ALA A 2 4.13 -25.90 5.69
C ALA A 2 3.07 -25.85 6.78
N MET A 3 3.22 -26.72 7.78
CA MET A 3 2.36 -26.78 8.97
C MET A 3 2.68 -25.59 9.86
N LEU A 4 1.68 -24.73 10.04
CA LEU A 4 1.63 -23.68 11.04
C LEU A 4 1.35 -24.37 12.39
N SER A 5 2.28 -24.32 13.34
CA SER A 5 2.08 -24.85 14.69
C SER A 5 2.93 -24.07 15.69
N HIS A 6 2.38 -23.81 16.89
CA HIS A 6 3.10 -23.14 17.99
C HIS A 6 4.20 -24.04 18.59
N GLU A 7 5.32 -23.42 18.96
CA GLU A 7 6.35 -24.03 19.80
C GLU A 7 5.75 -24.49 21.15
N GLY A 8 5.87 -25.79 21.47
CA GLY A 8 5.60 -26.33 22.81
C GLY A 8 4.31 -27.15 23.02
N LEU A 9 3.50 -27.45 22.00
CA LEU A 9 2.32 -28.32 22.17
C LEU A 9 2.54 -29.75 21.62
N PRO A 10 1.99 -30.78 22.30
CA PRO A 10 2.06 -32.15 21.82
C PRO A 10 1.35 -32.32 20.46
N PRO A 11 1.88 -33.16 19.56
CA PRO A 11 1.50 -33.26 18.14
C PRO A 11 0.08 -33.82 17.87
N GLU A 12 -0.67 -34.19 18.91
CA GLU A 12 -1.98 -34.85 18.80
C GLU A 12 -3.17 -33.89 18.90
N ARG A 13 -2.93 -32.60 19.14
CA ARG A 13 -4.02 -31.61 19.29
C ARG A 13 -4.32 -30.94 17.95
N GLU A 14 -5.50 -31.20 17.40
CA GLU A 14 -6.08 -30.42 16.31
C GLU A 14 -6.44 -29.02 16.82
N THR A 15 -5.46 -28.12 16.91
CA THR A 15 -5.75 -26.69 17.03
C THR A 15 -6.11 -26.18 15.64
N LEU A 16 -7.39 -25.84 15.43
CA LEU A 16 -7.83 -25.01 14.32
C LEU A 16 -7.15 -23.62 14.47
N GLU A 17 -5.90 -23.51 14.02
CA GLU A 17 -5.20 -22.23 13.96
C GLU A 17 -5.79 -21.45 12.77
N TYR A 18 -6.70 -20.51 13.05
CA TYR A 18 -7.21 -19.60 12.04
C TYR A 18 -6.09 -18.65 11.59
N ALA A 19 -5.57 -18.87 10.39
CA ALA A 19 -4.69 -17.96 9.67
C ALA A 19 -5.46 -17.40 8.47
N TRP A 20 -5.33 -16.09 8.22
CA TRP A 20 -5.88 -15.49 7.01
C TRP A 20 -4.77 -14.83 6.19
N GLN A 21 -4.87 -15.03 4.88
CA GLN A 21 -4.00 -14.40 3.90
C GLN A 21 -4.87 -13.56 2.99
N MET A 22 -4.58 -12.26 2.93
CA MET A 22 -5.20 -11.35 1.98
C MET A 22 -4.18 -10.94 0.93
N GLU A 23 -4.50 -11.19 -0.33
CA GLU A 23 -3.67 -10.80 -1.47
C GLU A 23 -4.45 -9.85 -2.37
N ILE A 24 -3.92 -8.63 -2.49
CA ILE A 24 -4.47 -7.56 -3.32
C ILE A 24 -3.49 -7.37 -4.47
N VAL A 25 -3.91 -7.76 -5.68
CA VAL A 25 -3.13 -7.56 -6.91
C VAL A 25 -3.86 -6.55 -7.78
N LEU A 26 -3.20 -5.42 -7.99
CA LEU A 26 -3.61 -4.38 -8.92
C LEU A 26 -2.67 -4.42 -10.12
N GLY A 27 -3.23 -4.37 -11.33
CA GLY A 27 -2.44 -4.30 -12.55
C GLY A 27 -1.88 -2.90 -12.77
N LYS A 28 -2.21 -2.32 -13.92
CA LYS A 28 -1.81 -0.97 -14.29
C LYS A 28 -2.88 0.05 -13.90
N VAL A 29 -2.48 1.04 -13.10
CA VAL A 29 -3.31 2.21 -12.78
C VAL A 29 -2.77 3.39 -13.58
N SER A 30 -3.58 3.95 -14.47
CA SER A 30 -3.20 5.12 -15.24
C SER A 30 -4.22 6.25 -15.10
N ALA A 31 -3.76 7.47 -14.83
CA ALA A 31 -4.59 8.66 -14.70
C ALA A 31 -4.06 9.81 -15.55
N ARG A 32 -4.97 10.59 -16.14
CA ARG A 32 -4.68 11.86 -16.79
C ARG A 32 -5.51 12.93 -16.12
N LEU A 33 -4.85 13.90 -15.51
CA LEU A 33 -5.51 14.91 -14.69
C LEU A 33 -4.99 16.28 -15.07
N THR A 34 -5.84 17.30 -14.93
CA THR A 34 -5.38 18.69 -14.88
C THR A 34 -4.97 19.04 -13.46
N THR A 35 -4.21 20.12 -13.29
CA THR A 35 -3.76 20.57 -11.96
C THR A 35 -4.92 20.84 -11.00
N ILE A 36 -6.04 21.38 -11.49
CA ILE A 36 -7.24 21.59 -10.69
C ILE A 36 -7.89 20.26 -10.27
N GLN A 37 -7.89 19.25 -11.13
CA GLN A 37 -8.39 17.93 -10.78
C GLN A 37 -7.48 17.23 -9.77
N MET A 38 -6.17 17.44 -9.87
CA MET A 38 -5.18 16.95 -8.90
C MET A 38 -5.47 17.47 -7.49
N GLU A 39 -5.80 18.76 -7.33
CA GLU A 39 -6.16 19.33 -6.02
C GLU A 39 -7.40 18.65 -5.42
N LYS A 40 -8.41 18.37 -6.24
CA LYS A 40 -9.62 17.66 -5.78
C LYS A 40 -9.32 16.24 -5.34
N VAL A 41 -8.50 15.52 -6.10
CA VAL A 41 -8.07 14.16 -5.76
C VAL A 41 -7.26 14.17 -4.47
N LEU A 42 -6.32 15.12 -4.33
CA LEU A 42 -5.51 15.25 -3.12
C LEU A 42 -6.36 15.59 -1.89
N GLY A 43 -7.33 16.50 -2.05
CA GLY A 43 -8.30 16.83 -1.01
C GLY A 43 -9.15 15.62 -0.60
N PHE A 44 -9.64 14.85 -1.57
CA PHE A 44 -10.36 13.61 -1.31
C PHE A 44 -9.49 12.61 -0.55
N VAL A 45 -8.26 12.34 -1.00
CA VAL A 45 -7.34 11.40 -0.33
C VAL A 45 -7.04 11.86 1.09
N LYS A 46 -6.79 13.16 1.31
CA LYS A 46 -6.55 13.72 2.64
C LYS A 46 -7.76 13.53 3.55
N ASN A 47 -8.95 13.89 3.08
CA ASN A 47 -10.17 13.77 3.87
C ASN A 47 -10.52 12.31 4.15
N PHE A 48 -10.34 11.43 3.17
CA PHE A 48 -10.55 9.99 3.32
C PHE A 48 -9.56 9.38 4.31
N TYR A 49 -8.27 9.77 4.25
CA TYR A 49 -7.28 9.36 5.24
C TYR A 49 -7.66 9.84 6.65
N LEU A 50 -8.05 11.11 6.79
CA LEU A 50 -8.52 11.64 8.08
C LEU A 50 -9.74 10.87 8.57
N GLN A 51 -10.70 10.54 7.69
CA GLN A 51 -11.88 9.77 8.04
C GLN A 51 -11.57 8.31 8.44
N ILE A 52 -10.60 7.67 7.77
CA ILE A 52 -10.15 6.32 8.15
C ILE A 52 -9.44 6.36 9.51
N MET A 53 -8.62 7.38 9.76
CA MET A 53 -7.83 7.49 11.00
C MET A 53 -8.63 8.08 12.17
N GLU A 54 -9.75 8.77 11.91
CA GLU A 54 -10.70 9.20 12.93
C GLU A 54 -11.46 7.98 13.46
N ASP A 55 -10.85 7.33 14.45
CA ASP A 55 -11.47 6.28 15.23
C ASP A 55 -12.64 6.84 16.08
N GLU A 56 -13.86 6.63 15.60
CA GLU A 56 -15.09 6.68 16.40
C GLU A 56 -15.11 5.59 17.51
N TYR A 57 -14.05 4.79 17.63
CA TYR A 57 -13.90 3.67 18.58
C TYR A 57 -13.46 4.07 20.00
N THR A 58 -13.17 5.34 20.26
CA THR A 58 -12.75 5.82 21.60
C THR A 58 -13.89 6.19 22.55
N LEU A 59 -15.12 6.40 22.07
CA LEU A 59 -16.22 6.92 22.90
C LEU A 59 -17.27 5.89 23.34
N ILE A 60 -17.22 4.64 22.87
CA ILE A 60 -18.10 3.54 23.35
C ILE A 60 -17.29 2.59 24.23
N ARG A 61 -16.91 3.06 25.43
CA ARG A 61 -16.57 2.18 26.54
C ARG A 61 -17.65 2.34 27.61
N SER A 62 -18.80 1.71 27.37
CA SER A 62 -19.66 1.27 28.47
C SER A 62 -18.82 0.36 29.38
N PRO A 63 -18.90 0.48 30.72
CA PRO A 63 -18.03 -0.24 31.64
C PRO A 63 -18.33 -1.76 31.74
N VAL A 64 -19.21 -2.32 30.91
CA VAL A 64 -19.59 -3.74 30.96
C VAL A 64 -19.61 -4.36 29.56
N MET A 65 -18.46 -4.40 28.90
CA MET A 65 -18.18 -5.42 27.88
C MET A 65 -16.70 -5.76 27.99
N ASP A 66 -16.43 -6.95 28.51
CA ASP A 66 -15.10 -7.53 28.59
C ASP A 66 -14.57 -7.75 27.16
N LYS A 67 -13.69 -6.83 26.72
CA LYS A 67 -13.07 -6.84 25.39
C LYS A 67 -12.12 -8.02 25.16
N THR A 68 -11.93 -8.90 26.15
CA THR A 68 -11.10 -10.09 26.01
C THR A 68 -11.76 -11.23 25.23
N LYS A 69 -13.06 -11.15 24.91
CA LYS A 69 -13.79 -12.26 24.25
C LYS A 69 -13.87 -12.19 22.72
N TRP A 70 -13.61 -11.03 22.10
CA TRP A 70 -13.67 -10.87 20.62
C TRP A 70 -12.30 -10.62 19.98
N ILE A 71 -11.25 -10.52 20.79
CA ILE A 71 -9.87 -10.49 20.32
C ILE A 71 -9.27 -11.86 20.61
N GLU A 72 -9.84 -12.89 19.99
CA GLU A 72 -8.98 -13.98 19.54
C GLU A 72 -8.09 -13.34 18.46
N LYS A 73 -6.96 -12.78 18.91
CA LYS A 73 -5.95 -12.19 18.05
C LYS A 73 -5.50 -13.32 17.13
N PHE A 74 -5.94 -13.29 15.87
CA PHE A 74 -5.51 -14.26 14.89
C PHE A 74 -3.98 -14.28 14.90
N LYS A 75 -3.42 -15.46 15.11
CA LYS A 75 -1.99 -15.62 15.41
C LYS A 75 -1.12 -15.32 14.18
N TYR A 76 -1.68 -15.40 12.98
CA TYR A 76 -0.96 -15.20 11.73
C TYR A 76 -1.81 -14.46 10.69
N ASP A 77 -1.38 -13.23 10.42
CA ASP A 77 -1.97 -12.36 9.41
C ASP A 77 -0.90 -12.06 8.36
N VAL A 78 -1.18 -12.40 7.11
CA VAL A 78 -0.31 -12.07 5.98
C VAL A 78 -1.08 -11.21 4.98
N LEU A 79 -0.65 -9.96 4.82
CA LEU A 79 -1.15 -9.06 3.79
C LEU A 79 -0.11 -8.93 2.68
N ARG A 80 -0.50 -9.25 1.45
CA ARG A 80 0.31 -8.99 0.26
C ARG A 80 -0.43 -8.01 -0.64
N PHE A 81 0.21 -6.90 -0.92
CA PHE A 81 -0.25 -5.88 -1.85
C PHE A 81 0.75 -5.78 -2.99
N SER A 82 0.31 -5.96 -4.23
CA SER A 82 1.13 -5.85 -5.42
C SER A 82 0.45 -4.95 -6.44
N LEU A 83 1.21 -4.02 -7.00
CA LEU A 83 0.77 -3.06 -8.00
C LEU A 83 1.81 -2.99 -9.12
N ASP A 84 1.42 -3.35 -10.35
CA ASP A 84 2.37 -3.51 -11.45
C ASP A 84 2.95 -2.17 -11.90
N SER A 85 2.11 -1.14 -12.07
CA SER A 85 2.55 0.20 -12.45
C SER A 85 1.51 1.27 -12.15
N ILE A 86 1.97 2.43 -11.68
CA ILE A 86 1.20 3.67 -11.59
C ILE A 86 1.73 4.65 -12.64
N ASP A 87 0.86 5.11 -13.55
CA ASP A 87 1.16 6.16 -14.53
C ASP A 87 0.24 7.37 -14.31
N VAL A 88 0.76 8.52 -13.90
CA VAL A 88 0.00 9.76 -13.72
C VAL A 88 0.53 10.82 -14.68
N SER A 89 -0.36 11.41 -15.50
CA SER A 89 0.00 12.51 -16.39
C SER A 89 -0.79 13.77 -16.02
N LEU A 90 -0.07 14.80 -15.60
CA LEU A 90 -0.59 16.14 -15.38
C LEU A 90 -0.49 16.93 -16.67
N ILE A 91 -1.62 17.42 -17.16
CA ILE A 91 -1.67 18.16 -18.43
C ILE A 91 -2.17 19.57 -18.16
N GLU A 92 -1.38 20.55 -18.59
CA GLU A 92 -1.68 21.97 -18.57
C GLU A 92 -1.53 22.59 -19.97
N ILE A 93 -1.87 23.86 -20.08
CA ILE A 93 -1.71 24.62 -21.32
C ILE A 93 -0.20 24.83 -21.53
N GLY A 94 0.37 24.15 -22.53
CA GLY A 94 1.77 24.32 -22.91
C GLY A 94 2.77 23.45 -22.13
N ASN A 95 2.34 22.80 -21.05
CA ASN A 95 3.19 21.96 -20.20
C ASN A 95 2.45 20.67 -19.82
N ALA A 96 3.19 19.57 -19.71
CA ALA A 96 2.69 18.32 -19.18
C ALA A 96 3.78 17.64 -18.35
N VAL A 97 3.39 17.02 -17.25
CA VAL A 97 4.30 16.24 -16.40
C VAL A 97 3.79 14.81 -16.36
N HIS A 98 4.63 13.86 -16.75
CA HIS A 98 4.31 12.44 -16.72
C HIS A 98 5.15 11.78 -15.62
N ALA A 99 4.50 11.20 -14.63
CA ALA A 99 5.12 10.45 -13.54
C ALA A 99 4.70 8.97 -13.65
N GLN A 100 5.69 8.08 -13.60
CA GLN A 100 5.51 6.63 -13.67
C GLN A 100 6.25 5.97 -12.51
N VAL A 101 5.63 4.99 -11.86
CA VAL A 101 6.24 4.16 -10.81
C VAL A 101 5.88 2.70 -11.04
N ALA A 102 6.86 1.81 -11.17
CA ALA A 102 6.61 0.39 -11.43
C ALA A 102 7.79 -0.51 -11.01
N PRO A 103 7.57 -1.68 -10.37
CA PRO A 103 6.36 -2.13 -9.65
C PRO A 103 6.40 -1.73 -8.16
N ILE A 104 5.24 -1.61 -7.51
CA ILE A 104 5.12 -1.41 -6.06
C ILE A 104 4.63 -2.71 -5.43
N ARG A 105 5.38 -3.26 -4.47
CA ARG A 105 5.02 -4.47 -3.73
C ARG A 105 5.21 -4.26 -2.25
N LEU A 106 4.20 -4.61 -1.47
CA LEU A 106 4.18 -4.55 -0.01
C LEU A 106 3.76 -5.91 0.53
N CYS A 107 4.54 -6.43 1.46
CA CYS A 107 4.23 -7.64 2.19
C CYS A 107 4.34 -7.32 3.68
N MET A 108 3.27 -7.56 4.43
CA MET A 108 3.27 -7.53 5.89
C MET A 108 3.05 -8.96 6.37
N CYS A 109 3.93 -9.43 7.24
CA CYS A 109 3.72 -10.68 7.94
C CYS A 109 3.91 -10.49 9.44
N ASN A 110 2.91 -10.92 10.20
CA ASN A 110 2.94 -10.94 11.65
C ASN A 110 3.47 -12.29 12.18
N MET A 111 4.52 -12.85 11.56
CA MET A 111 5.08 -14.13 12.00
C MET A 111 5.91 -13.90 13.27
N HIS A 112 5.41 -14.38 14.41
CA HIS A 112 6.17 -14.45 15.65
C HIS A 112 6.85 -15.81 15.72
N THR A 113 8.15 -15.84 15.50
CA THR A 113 9.03 -16.97 15.84
C THR A 113 10.15 -16.41 16.70
N HIS A 114 10.76 -17.22 17.58
CA HIS A 114 11.79 -16.84 18.56
C HIS A 114 13.00 -16.04 18.02
N SER A 115 13.10 -15.83 16.70
CA SER A 115 14.16 -15.10 16.00
C SER A 115 13.67 -14.10 14.93
N CYS A 116 12.36 -13.90 14.75
CA CYS A 116 11.81 -12.98 13.74
C CYS A 116 10.64 -12.21 14.34
N ASN A 117 10.82 -10.88 14.51
CA ASN A 117 9.72 -9.96 14.81
C ASN A 117 9.05 -9.54 13.51
N GLU A 118 7.77 -9.20 13.59
CA GLU A 118 6.92 -8.67 12.53
C GLU A 118 7.71 -7.90 11.47
N SER A 119 7.62 -8.32 10.19
CA SER A 119 8.42 -7.71 9.13
C SER A 119 7.54 -7.11 8.03
N LEU A 120 7.78 -5.84 7.73
CA LEU A 120 7.26 -5.11 6.58
C LEU A 120 8.31 -5.11 5.47
N THR A 121 8.01 -5.75 4.35
CA THR A 121 8.83 -5.69 3.14
C THR A 121 8.13 -4.81 2.12
N LEU A 122 8.71 -3.64 1.83
CA LEU A 122 8.26 -2.73 0.77
C LEU A 122 9.31 -2.68 -0.33
N LYS A 123 8.91 -3.03 -1.55
CA LYS A 123 9.67 -2.82 -2.77
C LYS A 123 8.95 -1.78 -3.63
N VAL A 124 9.58 -0.63 -3.84
CA VAL A 124 9.15 0.38 -4.80
C VAL A 124 10.09 0.32 -5.99
N GLY A 125 9.56 0.09 -7.18
CA GLY A 125 10.34 0.06 -8.39
C GLY A 125 10.84 1.45 -8.81
N ALA A 126 11.36 1.54 -10.03
CA ALA A 126 11.92 2.80 -10.51
C ALA A 126 10.81 3.85 -10.65
N ILE A 127 11.10 5.06 -10.19
CA ILE A 127 10.23 6.23 -10.36
C ILE A 127 10.81 7.05 -11.51
N GLN A 128 10.02 7.30 -12.54
CA GLN A 128 10.39 8.14 -13.67
C GLN A 128 9.44 9.32 -13.74
N VAL A 129 9.97 10.53 -13.76
CA VAL A 129 9.19 11.75 -13.98
C VAL A 129 9.77 12.47 -15.18
N ARG A 130 8.91 12.82 -16.15
CA ARG A 130 9.28 13.50 -17.39
C ARG A 130 8.44 14.76 -17.54
N GLN A 131 9.09 15.88 -17.80
CA GLN A 131 8.45 17.15 -18.13
C GLN A 131 8.44 17.33 -19.64
N LEU A 132 7.27 17.66 -20.18
CA LEU A 132 6.98 17.79 -21.59
C LEU A 132 6.44 19.19 -21.85
N LEU A 133 7.06 19.96 -22.73
CA LEU A 133 6.58 21.25 -23.19
C LEU A 133 5.93 21.10 -24.56
N ARG A 134 4.83 21.80 -24.79
CA ARG A 134 4.16 21.82 -26.10
C ARG A 134 4.74 22.94 -26.95
N LEU A 135 5.42 22.58 -28.03
CA LEU A 135 5.90 23.51 -29.05
C LEU A 135 4.77 23.80 -30.05
N TYR A 136 4.67 25.05 -30.52
CA TYR A 136 3.83 25.38 -31.68
C TYR A 136 4.63 25.05 -32.96
N PRO A 137 4.06 24.29 -33.92
CA PRO A 137 2.63 24.01 -34.14
C PRO A 137 2.17 22.57 -33.79
N GLY A 138 2.60 21.99 -32.66
CA GLY A 138 1.93 20.79 -32.09
C GLY A 138 2.83 19.65 -31.60
N SER A 139 4.16 19.78 -31.61
CA SER A 139 5.06 18.75 -31.09
C SER A 139 5.23 18.87 -29.56
N TRP A 140 5.47 17.75 -28.90
CA TRP A 140 5.89 17.72 -27.49
C TRP A 140 7.41 17.58 -27.44
N LEU A 141 8.06 18.44 -26.66
CA LEU A 141 9.48 18.39 -26.38
C LEU A 141 9.69 17.98 -24.92
N GLU A 142 10.49 16.95 -24.68
CA GLU A 142 10.93 16.63 -23.32
C GLU A 142 11.91 17.70 -22.84
N ALA A 143 11.50 18.46 -21.83
CA ALA A 143 12.29 19.55 -21.25
C ALA A 143 13.23 19.04 -20.15
N GLY A 144 12.88 17.94 -19.50
CA GLY A 144 13.69 17.33 -18.47
C GLY A 144 13.08 16.04 -17.96
N SER A 145 13.92 15.18 -17.40
CA SER A 145 13.46 13.98 -16.71
C SER A 145 14.34 13.66 -15.51
N ILE A 146 13.71 13.02 -14.54
CA ILE A 146 14.36 12.50 -13.35
C ILE A 146 13.98 11.03 -13.22
N GLN A 147 14.98 10.19 -12.97
CA GLN A 147 14.80 8.77 -12.72
C GLN A 147 15.40 8.43 -11.37
N ILE A 148 14.57 7.86 -10.50
CA ILE A 148 14.97 7.33 -9.20
C ILE A 148 15.02 5.81 -9.33
N PRO A 149 16.13 5.16 -8.93
CA PRO A 149 16.25 3.70 -8.97
C PRO A 149 15.29 3.00 -8.01
N GLU A 150 15.21 1.67 -8.09
CA GLU A 150 14.36 0.89 -7.18
C GLU A 150 14.78 1.08 -5.71
N LEU A 151 13.78 1.21 -4.83
CA LEU A 151 13.93 1.32 -3.39
C LEU A 151 13.38 0.05 -2.73
N ARG A 152 14.16 -0.52 -1.81
CA ARG A 152 13.73 -1.67 -1.01
C ARG A 152 13.89 -1.31 0.47
N ILE A 153 12.80 -1.46 1.21
CA ILE A 153 12.75 -1.23 2.65
C ILE A 153 12.29 -2.54 3.30
N ASN A 154 13.12 -3.07 4.18
CA ASN A 154 12.79 -4.19 5.04
C ASN A 154 12.82 -3.64 6.47
N ALA A 155 11.67 -3.59 7.12
CA ALA A 155 11.50 -3.13 8.50
C ALA A 155 10.98 -4.27 9.36
#